data_AF-A0A202DMB1-F1
#
_entry.id   AF-A0A202DMB1-F1
#
_cell.length_a   1.000
_cell.length_b   1.000
_cell.length_c   1.000
_cell.angle_alpha   90.00
_cell.angle_beta   90.00
_cell.angle_gamma   90.00
#
_symmetry.space_group_name_H-M   'P 1'
#
loop_
_entity.id
_entity.type
_entity.pdbx_description
1 polymer ?
#
loop_
_entity_poly.entity_id
_entity_poly.type
_entity_poly.pdbx_seq_one_letter_code
_entity_poly.pdbx_strand_id
1 'polypeptide(L)'
;QTQIIPVWTGDVSSTKRLSNYLLSAGYFVPSIRPPTVSEGEGRVRLSITYHVGRRGCDDLKEAFSSYLSTKEEAKEKIGQTI
;
A
#
# COMPACT_ATOMS: atom_id res chain seq x y z
N GLN A 1 -13.38 -13.56 11.01
CA GLN A 1 -12.58 -12.36 10.67
C GLN A 1 -11.12 -12.66 10.99
N THR A 2 -10.17 -12.32 10.12
CA THR A 2 -8.73 -12.61 10.30
C THR A 2 -7.94 -11.32 10.53
N GLN A 3 -6.71 -11.48 11.01
CA GLN A 3 -5.69 -10.45 11.25
C GLN A 3 -4.93 -10.04 9.98
N ILE A 4 -5.35 -10.57 8.83
CA ILE A 4 -4.76 -10.27 7.53
C ILE A 4 -5.72 -9.36 6.76
N ILE A 5 -5.24 -8.17 6.40
CA ILE A 5 -6.00 -7.17 5.65
C ILE A 5 -5.37 -7.03 4.26
N PRO A 6 -6.04 -7.49 3.19
CA PRO A 6 -5.57 -7.26 1.83
C PRO A 6 -5.87 -5.81 1.40
N VAL A 7 -4.86 -5.11 0.89
CA VAL A 7 -5.03 -3.78 0.28
C VAL A 7 -4.80 -3.92 -1.21
N TRP A 8 -5.88 -3.81 -1.97
CA TRP A 8 -5.87 -3.95 -3.42
C TRP A 8 -5.29 -2.70 -4.08
N THR A 9 -4.33 -2.91 -4.98
CA THR A 9 -3.65 -1.86 -5.74
C THR A 9 -3.86 -2.01 -7.24
N GLY A 10 -4.33 -3.18 -7.69
CA GLY A 10 -4.67 -3.48 -9.07
C GLY A 10 -3.43 -3.88 -9.88
N ASP A 11 -2.64 -2.90 -10.30
CA ASP A 11 -1.49 -3.15 -11.16
C ASP A 11 -0.20 -3.50 -10.38
N VAL A 12 0.71 -4.22 -11.03
CA VAL A 12 1.96 -4.68 -10.43
C VAL A 12 2.86 -3.52 -10.00
N SER A 13 2.89 -2.44 -10.78
CA SER A 13 3.73 -1.27 -10.51
C SER A 13 3.26 -0.53 -9.26
N SER A 14 1.96 -0.24 -9.14
CA SER A 14 1.35 0.36 -7.95
C SER A 14 1.53 -0.52 -6.72
N THR A 15 1.38 -1.84 -6.87
CA THR A 15 1.58 -2.79 -5.76
C THR A 15 3.01 -2.70 -5.22
N LYS A 16 4.00 -2.71 -6.13
CA LYS A 16 5.41 -2.61 -5.78
C LYS A 16 5.76 -1.23 -5.21
N ARG A 17 5.22 -0.16 -5.79
CA ARG A 17 5.45 1.22 -5.34
C ARG A 17 4.94 1.43 -3.92
N LEU A 18 3.73 0.97 -3.60
CA LEU A 18 3.17 1.03 -2.26
C LEU A 18 4.01 0.23 -1.26
N SER A 19 4.38 -1.00 -1.61
CA SER A 19 5.24 -1.85 -0.76
C SER A 19 6.59 -1.19 -0.46
N ASN A 20 7.24 -0.61 -1.47
CA ASN A 20 8.51 0.09 -1.31
C ASN A 20 8.38 1.38 -0.48
N TYR A 21 7.30 2.14 -0.68
CA TYR A 21 7.04 3.35 0.10
C TYR A 21 6.87 3.00 1.59
N LEU A 22 6.03 2.01 1.90
CA LEU A 22 5.82 1.56 3.28
C LEU A 22 7.12 1.00 3.89
N LEU A 23 7.92 0.28 3.10
CA LEU A 23 9.22 -0.20 3.54
C LEU A 23 10.16 0.95 3.91
N SER A 24 10.19 2.02 3.11
CA SER A 24 10.99 3.22 3.41
C SER A 24 10.50 3.98 4.64
N ALA A 25 9.21 3.85 4.97
CA ALA A 25 8.61 4.36 6.20
C ALA A 25 8.80 3.42 7.41
N GLY A 26 9.53 2.30 7.25
CA GLY A 26 9.83 1.34 8.32
C GLY A 26 8.84 0.17 8.44
N TYR A 27 7.86 0.05 7.54
CA TYR A 27 6.86 -1.01 7.55
C TYR A 27 7.11 -2.05 6.45
N PHE A 28 7.42 -3.28 6.85
CA PHE A 28 7.50 -4.39 5.90
C PHE A 28 6.10 -4.89 5.53
N VAL A 29 5.63 -4.51 4.34
CA VAL A 29 4.34 -4.95 3.79
C VAL A 29 4.55 -5.65 2.44
N PRO A 30 4.43 -6.98 2.36
CA PRO A 30 4.73 -7.72 1.14
C PRO A 30 3.72 -7.46 0.03
N SER A 31 4.23 -7.18 -1.17
CA SER A 31 3.46 -7.13 -2.41
C SER A 31 3.15 -8.55 -2.91
N ILE A 32 1.87 -8.86 -3.10
CA ILE A 32 1.38 -10.07 -3.75
C ILE A 32 0.96 -9.70 -5.17
N ARG A 33 1.55 -10.38 -6.15
CA ARG A 33 1.46 -10.09 -7.59
C ARG A 33 1.50 -11.40 -8.40
N PRO A 34 1.18 -11.37 -9.69
CA PRO A 34 1.32 -12.55 -10.56
C PRO A 34 2.72 -13.19 -10.48
N PRO A 35 2.80 -14.54 -10.55
CA PRO A 35 1.73 -15.51 -10.85
C PRO A 35 0.89 -15.92 -9.62
N THR A 36 1.13 -15.35 -8.43
CA THR A 36 0.46 -15.75 -7.18
C THR A 36 -0.99 -15.27 -7.08
N VAL A 37 -1.36 -14.25 -7.86
CA VAL A 37 -2.73 -13.75 -8.04
C VAL A 37 -2.97 -13.49 -9.53
N SER A 38 -4.24 -13.34 -9.92
CA SER A 38 -4.60 -13.01 -11.31
C SER A 38 -3.99 -11.68 -11.74
N GLU A 39 -3.86 -11.48 -13.05
CA GLU A 39 -3.47 -10.17 -13.60
C GLU A 39 -4.50 -9.10 -13.20
N GLY A 40 -4.01 -7.90 -12.85
CA GLY A 40 -4.87 -6.81 -12.36
C GLY A 40 -5.39 -6.98 -10.92
N GLU A 41 -5.01 -8.05 -10.22
CA GLU A 41 -5.38 -8.32 -8.83
C GLU A 41 -4.22 -8.13 -7.84
N GLY A 42 -3.23 -7.30 -8.22
CA GLY A 42 -2.12 -6.94 -7.36
C GLY A 42 -2.60 -6.33 -6.04
N ARG A 43 -2.01 -6.77 -4.93
CA ARG A 43 -2.38 -6.30 -3.58
C ARG A 43 -1.19 -6.38 -2.63
N VAL A 44 -1.16 -5.51 -1.63
CA VAL A 44 -0.24 -5.65 -0.50
C VAL A 44 -0.96 -6.33 0.68
N ARG A 45 -0.24 -7.17 1.43
CA ARG A 45 -0.82 -7.92 2.56
C ARG A 45 -0.38 -7.31 3.88
N LEU A 46 -1.31 -6.67 4.59
CA LEU A 46 -1.08 -6.22 5.96
C LEU A 46 -1.36 -7.37 6.93
N SER A 47 -0.36 -7.72 7.74
CA SER A 47 -0.50 -8.71 8.81
C SER A 47 -0.32 -8.01 10.15
N ILE A 48 -1.42 -7.75 10.86
CA ILE A 48 -1.35 -7.08 12.15
C ILE A 48 -1.02 -8.12 13.23
N THR A 49 0.00 -7.84 14.02
CA THR A 49 0.42 -8.67 15.15
C THR A 49 0.15 -7.93 16.46
N TYR A 50 0.15 -8.66 17.58
CA TYR A 50 -0.10 -8.10 18.91
C TYR A 50 0.81 -6.90 19.25
N HIS A 51 2.06 -6.91 18.76
CA HIS A 51 3.05 -5.88 19.04
C HIS A 51 2.80 -4.53 18.33
N VAL A 52 1.97 -4.49 17.30
CA VAL A 52 1.76 -3.27 16.50
C VAL A 52 1.09 -2.15 17.32
N GLY A 53 0.38 -2.49 18.41
CA GLY A 53 -0.18 -1.51 19.35
C GLY A 53 -1.08 -0.45 18.69
N ARG A 54 -1.53 0.54 19.47
CA ARG A 54 -2.38 1.61 18.93
C ARG A 54 -1.59 2.62 18.10
N ARG A 55 -0.44 3.04 18.62
CA ARG A 55 0.47 3.98 17.95
C ARG A 55 0.91 3.48 16.58
N GLY A 56 1.35 2.22 16.47
CA GLY A 56 1.75 1.65 15.18
C GLY A 56 0.61 1.59 14.17
N CYS A 57 -0.64 1.41 14.62
CA CYS A 57 -1.81 1.50 13.74
C CYS A 57 -2.09 2.95 13.28
N ASP A 58 -1.91 3.93 14.16
CA ASP A 58 -2.13 5.35 13.83
C ASP A 58 -1.02 5.86 12.88
N ASP A 59 0.24 5.51 13.14
CA ASP A 59 1.37 5.83 12.27
C ASP A 59 1.21 5.18 10.88
N LEU A 60 0.75 3.92 10.84
CA LEU A 60 0.46 3.25 9.57
C LEU A 60 -0.65 3.96 8.80
N LYS A 61 -1.72 4.42 9.48
CA LYS A 61 -2.79 5.20 8.84
C LYS A 61 -2.25 6.50 8.25
N GLU A 62 -1.39 7.22 8.97
CA GLU A 62 -0.77 8.45 8.49
C GLU A 62 0.13 8.21 7.27
N ALA A 63 0.90 7.11 7.27
CA ALA A 63 1.70 6.71 6.11
C ALA A 63 0.82 6.43 4.88
N PHE A 64 -0.31 5.75 5.05
CA PHE A 64 -1.26 5.53 3.96
C PHE A 64 -1.90 6.84 3.48
N SER A 65 -2.31 7.73 4.39
CA SER A 65 -2.87 9.04 4.06
C SER A 65 -1.88 9.86 3.21
N SER A 66 -0.63 9.94 3.67
CA SER A 66 0.45 10.65 2.97
C SER A 66 0.74 10.07 1.58
N TYR A 67 0.72 8.73 1.44
CA TYR A 67 0.87 8.07 0.14
C TYR A 67 -0.28 8.38 -0.82
N LEU A 68 -1.52 8.46 -0.31
CA LEU A 68 -2.69 8.76 -1.13
C LEU A 68 -2.69 10.22 -1.59
N SER A 69 -2.37 11.18 -0.71
CA SER A 69 -2.24 12.60 -1.08
C SER A 69 -1.20 12.82 -2.16
N THR A 70 -0.01 12.20 -2.03
CA THR A 70 1.04 12.28 -3.07
C THR A 70 0.63 11.63 -4.39
N LYS A 71 -0.25 10.61 -4.36
CA LYS A 71 -0.79 9.98 -5.57
C LYS A 71 -1.83 10.85 -6.26
N GLU A 72 -2.73 11.49 -5.50
CA GLU A 72 -3.72 12.43 -6.04
C GLU A 72 -3.02 13.65 -6.66
N GLU A 73 -2.04 14.24 -5.98
CA GLU A 73 -1.23 15.33 -6.53
C GLU A 73 -0.45 14.92 -7.79
N ALA A 74 0.06 13.69 -7.85
CA ALA A 74 0.73 13.16 -9.03
C ALA A 74 -0.26 12.91 -10.19
N LYS A 75 -1.49 12.49 -9.90
CA LYS A 75 -2.55 12.28 -10.89
C LYS A 75 -3.04 13.62 -11.45
N GLU A 76 -3.14 14.65 -10.62
CA GLU A 76 -3.53 16.01 -11.01
C GLU A 76 -2.47 16.69 -11.89
N LYS A 77 -1.18 16.49 -11.61
CA LYS A 77 -0.08 16.98 -12.47
C LYS A 77 -0.02 16.31 -13.85
N ILE A 78 -0.41 15.04 -13.95
CA ILE A 78 -0.45 14.32 -15.24
C ILE A 78 -1.69 14.74 -16.06
N GLY A 79 -2.79 15.12 -15.40
CA GLY A 79 -4.02 15.58 -16.05
C GLY A 79 -3.94 16.98 -16.70
N GLN A 80 -2.90 17.77 -16.41
CA GLN A 80 -2.67 19.11 -17.00
C GLN A 80 -1.76 19.11 -18.23
N THR A 81 -1.29 17.94 -18.69
CA THR A 81 -0.47 17.83 -19.92
C THR A 81 -1.18 17.00 -20.98
N ILE A 82 -2.35 17.45 -21.44
CA ILE A 82 -2.89 17.19 -22.79
C ILE A 82 -3.68 18.42 -23.22
#